data_AF-W8EF83-F1
#
_entry.id   AF-W8EF83-F1
#
_cell.length_a   1.000
_cell.length_b   1.000
_cell.length_c   1.000
_cell.angle_alpha   90.00
_cell.angle_beta   90.00
_cell.angle_gamma   90.00
#
_symmetry.space_group_name_H-M   'P 1'
#
loop_
_entity.id
_entity.type
_entity.pdbx_description
1 polymer ?
#
loop_
_entity_poly.entity_id
_entity_poly.type
_entity_poly.pdbx_seq_one_letter_code
_entity_poly.pdbx_strand_id
1 'polypeptide(L)'
;RAMDVETISTGSLSLDIALGAGGLPMGRIVEIYGPESSGKTTLTLELIAAAQREGKTCAFIDAEHALDPVYAKKLGVDIDALLVSQPDTGEQALEICDALARSGAIDVMVVDSVAALTPKAEIEGEMGDSHMGLQARMLSQAMRKLTGNLKQSN
;
A
#
# COMPACT_ATOMS: atom_id res chain seq x y z
N ARG A 1 -27.19 11.06 -8.00
CA ARG A 1 -27.10 9.69 -7.42
C ARG A 1 -25.63 9.46 -7.13
N ALA A 2 -25.23 9.47 -5.86
CA ALA A 2 -23.88 9.05 -5.51
C ALA A 2 -23.75 7.59 -5.98
N MET A 3 -22.68 7.28 -6.70
CA MET A 3 -22.29 5.88 -6.83
C MET A 3 -21.96 5.41 -5.42
N ASP A 4 -22.68 4.42 -4.90
CA ASP A 4 -22.28 3.73 -3.67
C ASP A 4 -20.97 3.01 -3.95
N VAL A 5 -19.86 3.73 -3.73
CA VAL A 5 -18.51 3.17 -3.76
C VAL A 5 -18.26 2.65 -2.35
N GLU A 6 -17.99 1.37 -2.21
CA GLU A 6 -17.61 0.78 -0.92
C GLU A 6 -16.37 1.50 -0.41
N THR A 7 -16.39 1.89 0.87
CA THR A 7 -15.28 2.55 1.54
C THR A 7 -14.85 1.77 2.77
N ILE A 8 -13.58 1.91 3.13
CA ILE A 8 -13.00 1.38 4.36
C ILE A 8 -12.55 2.53 5.26
N SER A 9 -12.84 2.45 6.56
CA SER A 9 -12.47 3.50 7.51
C SER A 9 -10.95 3.67 7.56
N THR A 10 -10.51 4.93 7.63
CA THR A 10 -9.10 5.27 7.83
C THR A 10 -8.62 5.01 9.25
N GLY A 11 -9.51 4.67 10.19
CA GLY A 11 -9.24 4.66 11.63
C GLY A 11 -9.39 6.04 12.30
N SER A 12 -9.52 7.10 11.51
CA SER A 12 -9.74 8.47 11.97
C SER A 12 -11.11 9.01 11.53
N LEU A 13 -12.02 9.17 12.49
CA LEU A 13 -13.36 9.70 12.22
C LEU A 13 -13.34 11.06 11.52
N SER A 14 -12.43 11.95 11.92
CA SER A 14 -12.30 13.26 11.29
C SER A 14 -11.86 13.17 9.83
N LEU A 15 -11.00 12.20 9.50
CA LEU A 15 -10.52 12.01 8.13
C LEU A 15 -11.61 11.35 7.27
N ASP A 16 -12.32 10.36 7.80
CA ASP A 16 -13.45 9.71 7.11
C ASP A 16 -14.55 10.74 6.74
N ILE A 17 -14.84 11.68 7.65
CA ILE A 17 -15.75 12.80 7.39
C ILE A 17 -15.19 13.73 6.31
N ALA A 18 -13.90 14.08 6.39
CA ALA A 18 -13.25 14.98 5.44
C ALA A 18 -13.20 14.41 4.01
N LEU A 19 -13.08 13.08 3.88
CA LEU A 19 -13.15 12.38 2.60
C LEU A 19 -14.55 12.40 1.98
N GLY A 20 -15.60 12.71 2.75
CA GLY A 20 -16.99 12.85 2.31
C GLY A 20 -17.71 11.54 1.98
N ALA A 21 -16.96 10.48 1.65
CA ALA A 21 -17.47 9.14 1.39
C ALA A 21 -17.37 8.19 2.60
N GLY A 22 -16.90 8.68 3.75
CA GLY A 22 -16.79 7.90 4.99
C GLY A 22 -15.59 6.97 5.08
N GLY A 23 -14.61 7.09 4.17
CA GLY A 23 -13.40 6.27 4.18
C GLY A 23 -12.67 6.26 2.83
N LEU A 24 -11.67 5.39 2.71
CA LEU A 24 -10.94 5.16 1.47
C LEU A 24 -11.72 4.22 0.54
N PRO A 25 -11.83 4.50 -0.76
CA PRO A 25 -12.60 3.69 -1.69
C PRO A 25 -11.93 2.35 -2.01
N MET A 26 -12.68 1.25 -1.93
CA MET A 26 -12.23 -0.08 -2.33
C MET A 26 -11.97 -0.16 -3.84
N GLY A 27 -11.04 -1.04 -4.24
CA GLY A 27 -10.66 -1.22 -5.66
C GLY A 27 -9.98 0.00 -6.30
N ARG A 28 -9.45 0.93 -5.50
CA ARG A 28 -8.75 2.14 -5.97
C ARG A 28 -7.34 2.23 -5.38
N ILE A 29 -6.51 3.01 -6.05
CA ILE A 29 -5.18 3.38 -5.57
C ILE A 29 -5.31 4.71 -4.82
N VAL A 30 -4.76 4.75 -3.62
CA VAL A 30 -4.69 5.94 -2.77
C VAL A 30 -3.22 6.22 -2.46
N GLU A 31 -2.81 7.47 -2.56
CA GLU A 31 -1.47 7.92 -2.19
C GLU A 31 -1.55 8.75 -0.91
N ILE A 32 -0.74 8.36 0.09
CA ILE A 32 -0.56 9.10 1.34
C ILE A 32 0.90 9.57 1.36
N TYR A 33 1.13 10.86 1.25
CA TYR A 33 2.46 11.46 1.26
C TYR A 33 2.56 12.54 2.35
N GLY A 34 3.79 12.82 2.77
CA GLY A 34 4.07 13.80 3.82
C GLY A 34 5.47 13.64 4.39
N PRO A 35 5.91 14.59 5.24
CA PRO A 35 7.22 14.57 5.87
C PRO A 35 7.52 13.25 6.60
N GLU A 36 8.81 12.98 6.85
CA GLU A 36 9.20 11.93 7.77
C GLU A 36 8.55 12.15 9.14
N SER A 37 8.16 11.07 9.82
CA SER A 37 7.47 11.13 11.12
C SER A 37 6.13 11.87 11.13
N SER A 38 5.52 12.17 9.97
CA SER A 38 4.20 12.80 9.90
C SER A 38 3.03 11.84 10.19
N GLY A 39 3.31 10.57 10.49
CA GLY A 39 2.29 9.55 10.80
C GLY A 39 1.76 8.75 9.61
N LYS A 40 2.43 8.75 8.45
CA LYS A 40 2.02 7.97 7.26
C LYS A 40 1.80 6.48 7.56
N THR A 41 2.83 5.82 8.10
CA THR A 41 2.79 4.41 8.48
C THR A 41 1.80 4.15 9.62
N THR A 42 1.67 5.08 10.57
CA THR A 42 0.64 4.96 11.63
C THR A 42 -0.77 4.94 11.01
N LEU A 43 -1.07 5.86 10.09
CA LEU A 43 -2.37 5.92 9.43
C LEU A 43 -2.64 4.66 8.57
N THR A 44 -1.62 4.13 7.90
CA THR A 44 -1.79 2.91 7.10
C THR A 44 -2.01 1.67 7.98
N LEU A 45 -1.40 1.60 9.15
CA LEU A 45 -1.64 0.53 10.13
C LEU A 45 -3.02 0.66 10.79
N GLU A 46 -3.50 1.87 11.08
CA GLU A 46 -4.86 2.11 11.59
C GLU A 46 -5.94 1.71 10.55
N LEU A 47 -5.70 2.01 9.27
CA LEU A 47 -6.50 1.53 8.15
C LEU A 47 -6.54 -0.01 8.08
N ILE A 48 -5.38 -0.67 8.20
CA ILE A 48 -5.29 -2.13 8.22
C ILE A 48 -6.06 -2.70 9.42
N ALA A 49 -5.88 -2.13 10.61
CA ALA A 49 -6.60 -2.56 11.81
C ALA A 49 -8.12 -2.36 11.66
N ALA A 50 -8.58 -1.29 10.99
CA ALA A 50 -9.99 -1.10 10.66
C ALA A 50 -10.50 -2.17 9.68
N ALA A 51 -9.75 -2.47 8.63
CA ALA A 51 -10.08 -3.50 7.66
C ALA A 51 -10.15 -4.90 8.29
N GLN A 52 -9.14 -5.31 9.06
CA GLN A 52 -9.12 -6.61 9.72
C GLN A 52 -10.29 -6.78 10.71
N ARG A 53 -10.71 -5.70 11.41
CA ARG A 53 -11.90 -5.74 12.28
C ARG A 53 -13.20 -6.03 11.53
N GLU A 54 -13.25 -5.73 10.24
CA GLU A 54 -14.36 -6.06 9.36
C GLU A 54 -14.19 -7.44 8.69
N GLY A 55 -13.17 -8.22 9.08
CA GLY A 55 -12.87 -9.52 8.51
C GLY A 55 -12.16 -9.48 7.15
N LYS A 56 -11.62 -8.32 6.75
CA LYS A 56 -10.89 -8.14 5.50
C LYS A 56 -9.43 -8.61 5.63
N THR A 57 -8.92 -9.22 4.57
CA THR A 57 -7.52 -9.68 4.47
C THR A 57 -6.63 -8.55 3.99
N CYS A 58 -5.53 -8.31 4.71
CA CYS A 58 -4.63 -7.20 4.45
C CYS A 58 -3.22 -7.68 4.07
N ALA A 59 -2.54 -6.91 3.22
CA ALA A 59 -1.15 -7.10 2.89
C ALA A 59 -0.33 -5.81 3.09
N PHE A 60 0.90 -5.97 3.57
CA PHE A 60 1.86 -4.89 3.78
C PHE A 60 3.15 -5.22 3.04
N ILE A 61 3.49 -4.38 2.06
CA ILE A 61 4.74 -4.46 1.29
C ILE A 61 5.72 -3.48 1.94
N ASP A 62 6.57 -4.01 2.80
CA ASP A 62 7.57 -3.27 3.59
C ASP A 62 8.85 -3.10 2.76
N ALA A 63 8.82 -2.16 1.82
CA ALA A 63 9.98 -1.79 1.01
C ALA A 63 11.00 -0.96 1.83
N GLU A 64 10.59 -0.29 2.90
CA GLU A 64 11.49 0.44 3.81
C GLU A 64 12.18 -0.45 4.85
N HIS A 65 11.73 -1.71 5.00
CA HIS A 65 12.25 -2.67 5.99
C HIS A 65 12.14 -2.11 7.42
N ALA A 66 11.07 -1.36 7.69
CA ALA A 66 10.90 -0.52 8.88
C ALA A 66 9.64 -0.85 9.70
N LEU A 67 8.86 -1.86 9.30
CA LEU A 67 7.66 -2.24 10.04
C LEU A 67 8.02 -2.80 11.43
N ASP A 68 7.52 -2.16 12.49
CA ASP A 68 7.59 -2.66 13.86
C ASP A 68 6.30 -3.46 14.21
N PRO A 69 6.38 -4.81 14.34
CA PRO A 69 5.21 -5.62 14.66
C PRO A 69 4.64 -5.35 16.05
N VAL A 70 5.47 -4.91 17.00
CA VAL A 70 5.01 -4.56 18.36
C VAL A 70 4.18 -3.28 18.32
N TYR A 71 4.61 -2.28 17.54
CA TYR A 71 3.85 -1.05 17.35
C TYR A 71 2.55 -1.30 16.57
N ALA A 72 2.61 -2.05 15.46
CA ALA A 72 1.42 -2.41 14.70
C ALA A 72 0.37 -3.14 15.55
N LYS A 73 0.79 -4.08 16.40
CA LYS A 73 -0.11 -4.77 17.34
C LYS A 73 -0.77 -3.81 18.34
N LYS A 74 -0.04 -2.80 18.83
CA LYS A 74 -0.60 -1.77 19.72
C LYS A 74 -1.65 -0.90 19.04
N LEU A 75 -1.55 -0.71 17.72
CA LEU A 75 -2.56 -0.03 16.91
C LEU A 75 -3.78 -0.91 16.57
N GLY A 76 -3.77 -2.18 16.99
CA GLY A 76 -4.89 -3.11 16.79
C GLY A 76 -4.80 -3.94 15.51
N VAL A 77 -3.64 -3.97 14.85
CA VAL A 77 -3.38 -4.88 13.73
C VAL A 77 -3.26 -6.31 14.25
N ASP A 78 -3.97 -7.23 13.61
CA ASP A 78 -3.75 -8.66 13.76
C ASP A 78 -2.52 -9.07 12.96
N ILE A 79 -1.39 -9.17 13.66
CA ILE A 79 -0.09 -9.50 13.09
C ILE A 79 -0.06 -10.92 12.53
N ASP A 80 -0.80 -11.85 13.13
CA ASP A 80 -0.79 -13.26 12.72
C ASP A 80 -1.54 -13.45 11.39
N ALA A 81 -2.50 -12.57 11.08
CA ALA A 81 -3.27 -12.56 9.85
C ALA A 81 -2.76 -11.58 8.78
N LEU A 82 -1.82 -10.68 9.12
CA LEU A 82 -1.27 -9.72 8.17
C LEU A 82 -0.25 -10.37 7.25
N LEU A 83 -0.48 -10.33 5.94
CA LEU A 83 0.54 -10.74 4.98
C LEU A 83 1.62 -9.67 4.88
N VAL A 84 2.86 -10.01 5.18
CA VAL A 84 4.00 -9.09 5.08
C VAL A 84 4.97 -9.60 4.02
N SER A 85 5.41 -8.69 3.15
CA SER A 85 6.47 -8.97 2.18
C SER A 85 7.55 -7.90 2.26
N GLN A 86 8.81 -8.33 2.31
CA GLN A 86 9.99 -7.47 2.26
C GLN A 86 10.71 -7.71 0.93
N PRO A 87 10.44 -6.90 -0.10
CA PRO A 87 11.06 -7.06 -1.40
C PRO A 87 12.50 -6.52 -1.42
N ASP A 88 13.32 -7.10 -2.29
CA ASP A 88 14.68 -6.70 -2.61
C ASP A 88 14.73 -5.59 -3.66
N THR A 89 13.74 -5.53 -4.58
CA THR A 89 13.69 -4.52 -5.65
C THR A 89 12.28 -3.94 -5.84
N GLY A 90 12.22 -2.74 -6.43
CA GLY A 90 10.97 -2.09 -6.78
C GLY A 90 10.12 -2.90 -7.76
N GLU A 91 10.73 -3.56 -8.74
CA GLU A 91 10.02 -4.45 -9.66
C GLU A 91 9.39 -5.63 -8.92
N GLN A 92 10.14 -6.29 -8.03
CA GLN A 92 9.64 -7.41 -7.24
C GLN A 92 8.45 -6.99 -6.36
N ALA A 93 8.55 -5.84 -5.69
CA ALA A 93 7.46 -5.29 -4.88
C ALA A 93 6.18 -5.10 -5.71
N LEU A 94 6.30 -4.55 -6.92
CA LEU A 94 5.18 -4.28 -7.81
C LEU A 94 4.62 -5.57 -8.44
N GLU A 95 5.45 -6.58 -8.69
CA GLU A 95 5.02 -7.91 -9.13
C GLU A 95 4.23 -8.65 -8.04
N ILE A 96 4.67 -8.55 -6.77
CA ILE A 96 3.92 -9.05 -5.62
C ILE A 96 2.56 -8.35 -5.54
N CYS A 97 2.54 -7.01 -5.63
CA CYS A 97 1.28 -6.25 -5.64
C CYS A 97 0.32 -6.72 -6.74
N ASP A 98 0.85 -6.94 -7.93
CA ASP A 98 0.07 -7.36 -9.10
C ASP A 98 -0.45 -8.80 -8.97
N ALA A 99 0.35 -9.71 -8.39
CA ALA A 99 -0.08 -11.07 -8.08
C ALA A 99 -1.17 -11.10 -7.01
N LEU A 100 -1.00 -10.33 -5.93
CA LEU A 100 -1.99 -10.23 -4.85
C LEU A 100 -3.31 -9.63 -5.38
N ALA A 101 -3.24 -8.54 -6.16
CA ALA A 101 -4.42 -7.93 -6.76
C ALA A 101 -5.18 -8.91 -7.67
N ARG A 102 -4.47 -9.67 -8.54
CA ARG A 102 -5.10 -10.69 -9.40
C ARG A 102 -5.71 -11.86 -8.64
N SER A 103 -5.18 -12.20 -7.47
CA SER A 103 -5.70 -13.32 -6.68
C SER A 103 -7.11 -13.06 -6.16
N GLY A 104 -7.48 -11.78 -5.99
CA GLY A 104 -8.73 -11.38 -5.35
C GLY A 104 -8.83 -11.77 -3.86
N ALA A 105 -7.73 -12.26 -3.27
CA ALA A 105 -7.70 -12.71 -1.88
C ALA A 105 -7.34 -11.57 -0.90
N ILE A 106 -6.91 -10.41 -1.40
CA ILE A 106 -6.49 -9.26 -0.60
C ILE A 106 -7.46 -8.11 -0.83
N ASP A 107 -8.06 -7.64 0.25
CA ASP A 107 -9.00 -6.53 0.24
C ASP A 107 -8.27 -5.18 0.31
N VAL A 108 -7.24 -5.10 1.17
CA VAL A 108 -6.44 -3.89 1.39
C VAL A 108 -4.96 -4.21 1.30
N MET A 109 -4.22 -3.43 0.50
CA MET A 109 -2.79 -3.57 0.34
C MET A 109 -2.09 -2.21 0.53
N VAL A 110 -1.06 -2.20 1.36
CA VAL A 110 -0.22 -1.02 1.64
C VAL A 110 1.19 -1.27 1.09
N VAL A 111 1.78 -0.27 0.46
CA VAL A 111 3.18 -0.27 0.03
C VAL A 111 3.91 0.84 0.78
N ASP A 112 4.81 0.47 1.69
CA ASP A 112 5.61 1.41 2.49
C ASP A 112 7.09 1.23 2.14
N SER A 113 7.69 2.06 1.29
CA SER A 113 7.12 3.22 0.60
C SER A 113 7.52 3.27 -0.87
N VAL A 114 6.86 4.13 -1.64
CA VAL A 114 7.18 4.35 -3.06
C VAL A 114 8.62 4.82 -3.24
N ALA A 115 9.15 5.62 -2.30
CA ALA A 115 10.53 6.12 -2.37
C ALA A 115 11.55 4.98 -2.29
N ALA A 116 11.24 3.92 -1.54
CA ALA A 116 12.08 2.74 -1.39
C ALA A 116 11.93 1.70 -2.52
N LEU A 117 11.08 1.96 -3.52
CA LEU A 117 10.96 1.10 -4.70
C LEU A 117 12.12 1.35 -5.67
N THR A 118 13.32 0.94 -5.28
CA THR A 118 14.54 1.12 -6.08
C THR A 118 14.58 0.09 -7.21
N PRO A 119 14.72 0.53 -8.48
CA PRO A 119 14.82 -0.39 -9.61
C PRO A 119 16.05 -1.30 -9.47
N LYS A 120 15.93 -2.55 -9.93
CA LYS A 120 17.03 -3.52 -9.89
C LYS A 120 18.33 -2.99 -10.50
N ALA A 121 18.22 -2.30 -11.63
CA ALA A 121 19.40 -1.74 -12.33
C ALA A 121 20.11 -0.62 -11.53
N GLU A 122 19.40 0.05 -10.62
CA GLU A 122 19.99 1.06 -9.72
C GLU A 122 20.66 0.40 -8.51
N ILE A 123 20.13 -0.72 -8.01
CA ILE A 123 20.73 -1.52 -6.94
C ILE A 123 22.02 -2.21 -7.40
N GLU A 124 22.02 -2.74 -8.63
CA GLU A 124 23.18 -3.42 -9.23
C GLU A 124 24.21 -2.44 -9.83
N GLY A 125 23.84 -1.18 -10.03
CA GLY A 125 24.68 -0.12 -10.58
C GLY A 125 25.66 0.48 -9.57
N GLU A 126 26.56 1.34 -10.04
CA GLU A 126 27.47 2.07 -9.17
C GLU A 126 26.85 3.39 -8.69
N MET A 127 27.21 3.83 -7.49
CA MET A 127 26.75 5.13 -6.97
C MET A 127 27.25 6.26 -7.87
N GLY A 128 26.33 6.97 -8.51
CA GLY A 128 26.63 8.04 -9.47
C GLY A 128 26.32 7.68 -10.92
N ASP A 129 25.94 6.43 -11.21
CA ASP A 129 25.45 6.02 -12.52
C ASP A 129 24.14 6.74 -12.88
N SER A 130 24.00 7.08 -14.15
CA SER A 130 22.83 7.82 -14.65
C SER A 130 21.66 6.87 -14.93
N HIS A 131 20.74 6.77 -13.98
CA HIS A 131 19.49 6.03 -14.12
C HIS A 131 18.27 6.96 -14.25
N MET A 132 18.39 8.05 -15.01
CA MET A 132 17.37 9.11 -15.09
C MET A 132 15.97 8.57 -15.37
N GLY A 133 15.06 8.79 -14.42
CA GLY A 133 13.63 8.49 -14.53
C GLY A 133 13.28 7.00 -14.57
N LEU A 134 14.18 6.10 -14.17
CA LEU A 134 13.91 4.66 -14.21
C LEU A 134 12.75 4.26 -13.30
N GLN A 135 12.75 4.74 -12.05
CA GLN A 135 11.66 4.51 -11.10
C GLN A 135 10.31 5.03 -11.62
N ALA A 136 10.28 6.23 -12.19
CA ALA A 136 9.05 6.82 -12.75
C ALA A 136 8.47 5.99 -13.91
N ARG A 137 9.33 5.46 -14.79
CA ARG A 137 8.89 4.55 -15.87
C ARG A 137 8.34 3.24 -15.33
N MET A 138 9.02 2.66 -14.34
CA MET A 138 8.59 1.44 -13.65
C MET A 138 7.21 1.61 -13.01
N LEU A 139 7.03 2.68 -12.21
CA LEU A 139 5.75 3.01 -11.59
C LEU A 139 4.66 3.24 -12.63
N SER A 140 4.94 3.99 -13.70
CA SER A 140 4.00 4.23 -14.80
C SER A 140 3.51 2.93 -15.45
N GLN A 141 4.41 1.94 -15.60
CA GLN A 141 4.04 0.63 -16.13
C GLN A 141 3.20 -0.17 -15.13
N ALA A 142 3.58 -0.16 -13.85
CA ALA A 142 2.88 -0.89 -12.81
C ALA A 142 1.47 -0.34 -12.57
N MET A 143 1.29 0.98 -12.50
CA MET A 143 -0.03 1.60 -12.31
C MET A 143 -1.02 1.20 -13.41
N ARG A 144 -0.55 1.09 -14.67
CA ARG A 144 -1.40 0.62 -15.78
C ARG A 144 -1.88 -0.82 -15.59
N LYS A 145 -1.04 -1.71 -15.06
CA LYS A 145 -1.42 -3.11 -14.78
C LYS A 145 -2.34 -3.19 -13.55
N LEU A 146 -1.93 -2.57 -12.45
CA LEU A 146 -2.62 -2.61 -11.16
C LEU A 146 -4.03 -2.02 -11.23
N THR A 147 -4.21 -0.89 -11.92
CA THR A 147 -5.53 -0.25 -12.05
C THR A 147 -6.57 -1.17 -12.70
N GLY A 148 -6.15 -1.97 -13.69
CA GLY A 148 -7.03 -2.95 -14.34
C GLY A 148 -7.44 -4.08 -13.40
N ASN A 149 -6.46 -4.62 -12.67
CA ASN A 149 -6.67 -5.77 -11.79
C ASN A 149 -7.45 -5.39 -10.52
N LEU A 150 -7.13 -4.25 -9.89
CA LEU A 150 -7.81 -3.78 -8.66
C LEU A 150 -9.30 -3.53 -8.85
N LYS A 151 -9.72 -3.08 -10.05
CA LYS A 151 -11.13 -2.83 -10.37
C LYS A 151 -11.93 -4.12 -10.65
N GLN A 152 -11.25 -5.21 -11.03
CA GLN A 152 -11.92 -6.48 -11.31
C GLN A 152 -12.04 -7.36 -10.06
N SER A 153 -11.17 -7.15 -9.09
CA SER A 153 -11.12 -7.90 -7.84
C SER A 153 -12.04 -7.36 -6.73
N ASN A 154 -12.68 -6.18 -6.94
CA ASN A 154 -13.66 -5.56 -6.03
C ASN A 154 -14.81 -4.93 -6.81
#